data_AF-A0A165QBE7-F1
#
_entry.id   AF-A0A165QBE7-F1
#
_cell.length_a   1.000
_cell.length_b   1.000
_cell.length_c   1.000
_cell.angle_alpha   90.00
_cell.angle_beta   90.00
_cell.angle_gamma   90.00
#
_symmetry.space_group_name_H-M   'P 1'
#
loop_
_entity.id
_entity.type
_entity.pdbx_description
1 polymer ?
#
loop_
_entity_poly.entity_id
_entity_poly.type
_entity_poly.pdbx_seq_one_letter_code
_entity_poly.pdbx_strand_id
1 'polypeptide(L)'
;MDLDTLLIRYFGTADPGATGAETLASGIERCQVDLGLEQDRGKRFALWAMLYLLGSAPDLDVAFENEEDREAARNFMDLLAASEGNEVS
;
A
#
# COMPACT_ATOMS: atom_id res chain seq x y z
N MET A 1 -11.69 4.94 5.68
CA MET A 1 -11.32 3.53 5.85
C MET A 1 -10.02 3.55 6.63
N ASP A 2 -9.88 2.70 7.64
CA ASP A 2 -8.75 2.71 8.55
C ASP A 2 -7.73 1.64 8.13
N LEU A 3 -6.42 1.92 8.24
CA LEU A 3 -5.35 1.05 7.76
C LEU A 3 -5.34 -0.27 8.54
N ASP A 4 -5.50 -0.23 9.87
CA ASP A 4 -5.56 -1.43 10.70
C ASP A 4 -6.73 -2.32 10.30
N THR A 5 -7.86 -1.71 9.92
CA THR A 5 -9.03 -2.45 9.42
C THR A 5 -8.73 -3.17 8.10
N LEU A 6 -7.94 -2.55 7.21
CA LEU A 6 -7.49 -3.20 5.97
C LEU A 6 -6.53 -4.35 6.29
N LEU A 7 -5.56 -4.13 7.17
CA LEU A 7 -4.57 -5.14 7.55
C LEU A 7 -5.25 -6.37 8.16
N ILE A 8 -6.18 -6.18 9.10
CA ILE A 8 -6.95 -7.28 9.70
C ILE A 8 -7.79 -8.00 8.65
N ARG A 9 -8.37 -7.29 7.68
CA ARG A 9 -9.18 -7.88 6.61
C ARG A 9 -8.37 -8.79 5.68
N TYR A 10 -7.14 -8.40 5.32
CA TYR A 10 -6.32 -9.13 4.35
C TYR A 10 -5.38 -10.14 4.99
N PHE A 11 -4.83 -9.83 6.16
CA PHE A 11 -3.79 -10.63 6.84
C PHE A 11 -4.28 -11.27 8.14
N GLY A 12 -5.49 -10.94 8.62
CA GLY A 12 -6.03 -11.44 9.88
C GLY A 12 -5.44 -10.79 11.13
N THR A 13 -4.54 -9.82 10.96
CA THR A 13 -3.83 -9.11 12.03
C THR A 13 -3.49 -7.69 11.59
N ALA A 14 -3.26 -6.79 12.55
CA ALA A 14 -2.72 -5.45 12.30
C ALA A 14 -1.19 -5.45 12.10
N ASP A 15 -0.51 -6.56 12.42
CA ASP A 15 0.93 -6.73 12.20
C ASP A 15 1.20 -7.83 11.15
N PRO A 16 1.19 -7.49 9.85
CA PRO A 16 1.41 -8.46 8.78
C PRO A 16 2.81 -9.10 8.84
N GLY A 17 3.81 -8.42 9.41
CA GLY A 17 5.16 -8.94 9.60
C GLY A 17 5.25 -10.14 10.57
N ALA A 18 4.33 -10.25 11.53
CA ALA A 18 4.21 -11.41 12.40
C ALA A 18 3.49 -12.62 11.76
N THR A 19 2.96 -12.47 10.54
CA THR A 19 2.31 -13.58 9.82
C THR A 19 3.33 -14.48 9.12
N GLY A 20 2.96 -15.75 8.90
CA GLY A 20 3.77 -16.65 8.09
C GLY A 20 3.88 -16.17 6.64
N ALA A 21 5.02 -16.45 6.00
CA ALA A 21 5.32 -15.98 4.63
C ALA A 21 4.23 -16.34 3.61
N GLU A 22 3.60 -17.51 3.73
CA GLU A 22 2.49 -17.92 2.85
C GLU A 22 1.23 -17.06 3.04
N THR A 23 0.88 -16.72 4.28
CA THR A 23 -0.26 -15.85 4.61
C THR A 23 0.00 -14.44 4.11
N LEU A 24 1.22 -13.94 4.32
CA LEU A 24 1.63 -12.63 3.84
C LEU A 24 1.54 -12.55 2.31
N ALA A 25 2.11 -13.52 1.59
CA ALA A 25 2.04 -13.58 0.14
C ALA A 25 0.58 -13.63 -0.38
N SER A 26 -0.25 -14.52 0.19
CA SER A 26 -1.66 -14.64 -0.18
C SER A 26 -2.45 -13.34 0.06
N GLY A 27 -2.17 -12.64 1.17
CA GLY A 27 -2.78 -11.36 1.49
C GLY A 27 -2.36 -10.26 0.51
N ILE A 28 -1.09 -10.21 0.13
CA ILE A 28 -0.55 -9.29 -0.88
C ILE A 28 -1.20 -9.54 -2.25
N GLU A 29 -1.25 -10.79 -2.71
CA GLU A 29 -1.89 -11.14 -3.97
C GLU A 29 -3.36 -10.69 -4.01
N ARG A 30 -4.10 -10.92 -2.93
CA ARG A 30 -5.49 -10.47 -2.81
C ARG A 30 -5.61 -8.95 -2.83
N CYS A 31 -4.72 -8.24 -2.15
CA CYS A 31 -4.68 -6.77 -2.19
C CYS A 31 -4.40 -6.24 -3.59
N GLN A 32 -3.50 -6.87 -4.34
CA GLN A 32 -3.17 -6.49 -5.72
C GLN A 32 -4.37 -6.71 -6.66
N VAL A 33 -5.10 -7.81 -6.49
CA VAL A 33 -6.34 -8.07 -7.24
C VAL A 33 -7.39 -7.01 -6.92
N ASP A 34 -7.64 -6.72 -5.63
CA ASP A 34 -8.61 -5.71 -5.22
C ASP A 34 -8.22 -4.31 -5.72
N LEU A 35 -6.92 -3.97 -5.70
CA LEU A 35 -6.42 -2.72 -6.29
C LEU A 35 -6.74 -2.62 -7.79
N GLY A 36 -6.59 -3.71 -8.53
CA GLY A 36 -6.92 -3.76 -9.95
C GLY A 36 -8.42 -3.59 -10.23
N LEU A 37 -9.29 -4.02 -9.32
CA LEU A 37 -10.74 -3.94 -9.45
C LEU A 37 -11.34 -2.63 -8.90
N GLU A 38 -10.66 -1.99 -7.95
CA GLU A 38 -11.16 -0.80 -7.27
C GLU A 38 -11.25 0.40 -8.23
N GLN A 39 -12.35 1.14 -8.14
CA GLN A 39 -12.65 2.29 -9.01
C GLN A 39 -12.57 3.61 -8.25
N ASP A 40 -12.72 3.57 -6.92
CA ASP A 40 -12.58 4.76 -6.09
C ASP A 40 -11.12 5.16 -5.96
N ARG A 41 -10.78 6.37 -6.42
CA ARG A 41 -9.40 6.91 -6.42
C ARG A 41 -8.79 6.89 -5.01
N GLY A 42 -9.57 7.26 -3.99
CA GLY A 42 -9.10 7.31 -2.60
C GLY A 42 -8.79 5.92 -2.04
N LYS A 43 -9.65 4.94 -2.30
CA LYS A 43 -9.41 3.55 -1.90
C LYS A 43 -8.27 2.90 -2.67
N ARG A 44 -8.15 3.16 -3.99
CA ARG A 44 -7.00 2.71 -4.79
C ARG A 44 -5.70 3.22 -4.19
N PHE A 45 -5.64 4.51 -3.87
CA PHE A 45 -4.48 5.10 -3.22
C PHE A 45 -4.15 4.43 -1.88
N ALA A 46 -5.15 4.21 -1.02
CA ALA A 46 -4.94 3.54 0.26
C ALA A 46 -4.43 2.09 0.11
N LEU A 47 -5.00 1.32 -0.82
CA LEU A 47 -4.56 -0.04 -1.12
C LEU A 47 -3.12 -0.06 -1.67
N TRP A 48 -2.81 0.86 -2.59
CA TRP A 48 -1.47 0.98 -3.15
C TRP A 48 -0.44 1.41 -2.10
N ALA A 49 -0.77 2.38 -1.23
CA ALA A 49 0.11 2.83 -0.16
C ALA A 49 0.40 1.71 0.85
N MET A 50 -0.60 0.91 1.20
CA MET A 50 -0.41 -0.29 2.03
C MET A 50 0.52 -1.31 1.35
N LEU A 51 0.35 -1.57 0.05
CA LEU A 51 1.25 -2.45 -0.70
C LEU A 51 2.68 -1.89 -0.77
N TYR A 52 2.84 -0.56 -0.81
CA TYR A 52 4.14 0.09 -0.84
C TYR A 52 4.89 -0.12 0.47
N LEU A 53 4.20 0.05 1.61
CA LEU A 53 4.76 -0.25 2.95
C LEU A 53 5.15 -1.73 3.10
N LEU A 54 4.44 -2.63 2.41
CA LEU A 54 4.75 -4.07 2.36
C LEU A 54 5.81 -4.43 1.30
N GLY A 55 6.38 -3.44 0.59
CA GLY A 55 7.39 -3.66 -0.45
C GLY A 55 6.89 -4.38 -1.70
N SER A 56 5.57 -4.40 -1.92
CA SER A 56 4.90 -5.14 -3.00
C SER A 56 3.97 -4.26 -3.85
N ALA A 57 4.15 -2.94 -3.80
CA ALA A 57 3.39 -2.00 -4.63
C ALA A 57 3.75 -2.14 -6.12
N PRO A 58 2.75 -2.13 -7.01
CA PRO A 58 3.00 -1.98 -8.44
C PRO A 58 3.48 -0.56 -8.78
N ASP A 59 4.13 -0.43 -9.93
CA ASP A 59 4.55 0.86 -10.48
C ASP A 59 3.39 1.86 -10.60
N LEU A 60 3.70 3.15 -10.46
CA LEU A 60 2.70 4.23 -10.49
C LEU A 60 1.93 4.27 -11.81
N ASP A 61 2.60 4.03 -12.94
CA ASP A 61 1.98 3.99 -14.26
C ASP A 61 1.01 2.81 -14.44
N VAL A 62 1.18 1.74 -13.65
CA VAL A 62 0.29 0.57 -13.63
C VAL A 62 -0.85 0.78 -12.65
N ALA A 63 -0.56 1.34 -11.48
CA ALA A 63 -1.52 1.55 -10.40
C ALA A 63 -2.47 2.73 -10.65
N PHE A 64 -2.01 3.76 -11.38
CA PHE A 64 -2.75 4.99 -11.57
C PHE A 64 -2.70 5.46 -13.02
N GLU A 65 -3.89 5.69 -13.60
CA GLU A 65 -4.02 6.18 -14.96
C GLU A 65 -3.78 7.70 -15.05
N ASN A 66 -4.19 8.46 -14.03
CA ASN A 66 -4.11 9.92 -14.03
C ASN A 66 -2.81 10.41 -13.39
N GLU A 67 -2.25 11.48 -13.94
CA GLU A 67 -1.03 12.09 -13.40
C GLU A 67 -1.22 12.60 -11.97
N GLU A 68 -2.38 13.17 -11.64
CA GLU A 68 -2.67 13.68 -10.28
C GLU A 68 -2.57 12.59 -9.20
N ASP A 69 -3.01 11.37 -9.52
CA ASP A 69 -2.90 10.22 -8.60
C ASP A 69 -1.44 9.76 -8.46
N ARG A 70 -0.67 9.80 -9.55
CA ARG A 70 0.77 9.49 -9.53
C ARG A 70 1.55 10.52 -8.74
N GLU A 71 1.23 11.80 -8.88
CA GLU A 71 1.83 12.87 -8.08
C GLU A 71 1.50 12.71 -6.60
N ALA A 72 0.26 12.36 -6.25
CA ALA A 72 -0.11 12.05 -4.86
C ALA A 72 0.72 10.88 -4.30
N ALA A 73 0.93 9.83 -5.09
CA ALA A 73 1.76 8.69 -4.70
C ALA A 73 3.25 9.04 -4.57
N ARG A 74 3.80 9.85 -5.48
CA ARG A 74 5.18 10.37 -5.37
C ARG A 74 5.35 11.23 -4.12
N ASN A 75 4.39 12.10 -3.84
CA ASN A 75 4.41 12.92 -2.63
C ASN A 75 4.38 12.04 -1.36
N PHE A 76 3.60 10.96 -1.35
CA PHE A 76 3.61 10.00 -0.26
C PHE A 76 4.97 9.29 -0.08
N MET A 77 5.59 8.85 -1.18
CA MET A 77 6.94 8.27 -1.12
C MET A 77 7.98 9.26 -0.58
N ASP A 78 7.92 10.52 -1.03
CA ASP A 78 8.81 11.59 -0.57
C ASP A 78 8.65 11.86 0.93
N LEU A 79 7.39 11.92 1.42
CA LEU A 79 7.10 12.09 2.84
C LEU A 79 7.63 10.92 3.69
N LEU A 80 7.51 9.68 3.21
CA LEU A 80 8.08 8.52 3.90
C LEU A 80 9.61 8.59 3.92
N ALA A 81 10.24 8.86 2.78
CA ALA A 81 11.69 8.99 2.68
C ALA A 81 12.22 10.14 3.56
N ALA A 82 11.49 11.25 3.65
CA ALA A 82 11.83 12.36 4.53
C ALA A 82 11.68 11.98 6.02
N SER A 83 10.69 11.15 6.37
CA SER A 83 10.51 10.64 7.74
C SER A 83 11.63 9.68 8.14
N GLU A 84 12.05 8.79 7.25
CA GLU A 84 13.17 7.85 7.48
C GLU A 84 14.53 8.58 7.49
N GLY A 85 14.68 9.62 6.66
CA GLY A 85 15.89 10.45 6.60
C GLY A 85 16.08 11.39 7.79
N ASN A 86 15.05 11.59 8.62
CA ASN A 86 15.10 12.45 9.81
C ASN A 86 15.57 11.70 11.09
N GLU A 87 15.99 10.43 10.98
CA GLU A 87 16.57 9.64 12.09
C GLU A 87 18.10 9.78 12.22
N VAL A 88 18.70 10.75 11.54
CA VAL A 88 20.13 11.09 11.68
C VAL A 88 20.34 12.55 12.08
N SER A 89 20.20 12.84 13.38
CA SER A 89 20.84 13.98 14.05
C SER A 89 21.07 13.72 15.52
#